data_AF-X6LYG3-F1
#
_entry.id   AF-X6LYG3-F1
#
_cell.length_a   1.000
_cell.length_b   1.000
_cell.length_c   1.000
_cell.angle_alpha   90.00
_cell.angle_beta   90.00
_cell.angle_gamma   90.00
#
_symmetry.space_group_name_H-M   'P 1'
#
loop_
_entity.id
_entity.type
_entity.pdbx_description
1 polymer ?
#
loop_
_entity_poly.entity_id
_entity_poly.type
_entity_poly.pdbx_seq_one_letter_code
_entity_poly.pdbx_strand_id
1 'polypeptide(L)'
;SINHILQGYSQQKYSDFIQDLLITIKLVERIEKNTDKRNVYISILPKLYSKIGNKLIPKMQILKEMVSHGYLNNELALYSDEATRLNRYLELMLLKKKVNENSEDWKKLCDKNNISGLGCVVKISKVKVDVTKLIFAMIDGDIDLTQLEGNECVFNSLEKMSKLLLDFSSLYKQYERALYVWFLKQLYVWKGVHWIEIIFTSLDVGMKFPFFGEIKEKQCIQFVASKDTSQ
;
A
#
# COMPACT_ATOMS: atom_id res chain seq x y z
N SER A 1 25.41 23.32 -16.04
CA SER A 1 24.27 23.37 -15.09
C SER A 1 23.19 22.41 -15.57
N ILE A 2 22.73 21.46 -14.73
CA ILE A 2 21.67 20.49 -15.08
C ILE A 2 20.39 21.20 -15.58
N ASN A 3 20.17 22.44 -15.14
CA ASN A 3 18.98 23.23 -15.49
C ASN A 3 18.84 23.53 -16.99
N HIS A 4 19.93 23.61 -17.77
CA HIS A 4 19.87 23.93 -19.20
C HIS A 4 19.48 22.74 -20.10
N ILE A 5 19.69 21.50 -19.64
CA ILE A 5 19.33 20.29 -20.41
C ILE A 5 17.82 19.99 -20.29
N LEU A 6 17.16 20.55 -19.28
CA LEU A 6 15.83 20.14 -18.83
C LEU A 6 14.66 21.01 -19.36
N GLN A 7 14.93 22.08 -20.11
CA GLN A 7 13.91 23.05 -20.56
C GLN A 7 13.22 22.68 -21.88
N GLY A 8 13.70 21.70 -22.65
CA GLY A 8 13.18 21.38 -23.99
C GLY A 8 12.31 20.13 -24.11
N TYR A 9 12.04 19.40 -23.02
CA TYR A 9 11.39 18.09 -23.09
C TYR A 9 9.91 18.15 -22.69
N SER A 10 9.06 17.51 -23.50
CA SER A 10 7.69 17.13 -23.10
C SER A 10 7.73 16.31 -21.80
N GLN A 11 6.70 16.40 -20.95
CA GLN A 11 6.63 15.69 -19.66
C GLN A 11 6.97 14.20 -19.76
N GLN A 12 6.55 13.53 -20.84
CA GLN A 12 6.85 12.11 -21.11
C GLN A 12 8.35 11.87 -21.32
N LYS A 13 8.97 12.54 -22.30
CA LYS A 13 10.41 12.45 -22.58
C LYS A 13 11.29 12.78 -21.36
N TYR A 14 10.85 13.71 -20.51
CA TYR A 14 11.55 14.02 -19.26
C TYR A 14 11.51 12.86 -18.26
N SER A 15 10.37 12.15 -18.18
CA SER A 15 10.25 10.96 -17.33
C SER A 15 11.04 9.78 -17.87
N ASP A 16 11.05 9.59 -19.18
CA ASP A 16 11.83 8.54 -19.82
C ASP A 16 13.33 8.79 -19.59
N PHE A 17 13.78 10.04 -19.71
CA PHE A 17 15.16 10.42 -19.40
C PHE A 17 15.57 10.12 -17.95
N ILE A 18 14.72 10.45 -16.96
CA ILE A 18 15.04 10.16 -15.55
C ILE A 18 15.11 8.66 -15.30
N GLN A 19 14.22 7.88 -15.90
CA GLN A 19 14.27 6.42 -15.82
C GLN A 19 15.56 5.87 -16.42
N ASP A 20 15.90 6.31 -17.64
CA ASP A 20 17.11 5.89 -18.34
C ASP A 20 18.35 6.25 -17.54
N LEU A 21 18.42 7.47 -17.00
CA LEU A 21 19.52 7.91 -16.13
C LEU A 21 19.69 6.99 -14.92
N LEU A 22 18.61 6.69 -14.19
CA LEU A 22 18.64 5.81 -13.03
C LEU A 22 19.10 4.40 -13.43
N ILE A 23 18.61 3.86 -14.54
CA ILE A 23 19.01 2.55 -15.06
C ILE A 23 20.49 2.55 -15.46
N THR A 24 20.94 3.55 -16.21
CA THR A 24 22.32 3.66 -16.68
C THR A 24 23.30 3.75 -15.51
N ILE A 25 23.01 4.58 -14.49
CA ILE A 25 23.86 4.66 -13.30
C ILE A 25 23.99 3.29 -12.64
N LYS A 26 22.89 2.57 -12.46
CA LYS A 26 22.91 1.23 -11.85
C LYS A 26 23.78 0.24 -12.62
N LEU A 27 23.67 0.25 -13.95
CA LEU A 27 24.40 -0.65 -14.83
C LEU A 27 25.90 -0.31 -14.91
N VAL A 28 26.23 0.95 -15.15
CA VAL A 28 27.61 1.42 -15.33
C VAL A 28 28.38 1.32 -14.03
N GLU A 29 27.78 1.76 -12.92
CA GLU A 29 28.43 1.72 -11.62
C GLU A 29 28.37 0.33 -10.97
N ARG A 30 27.58 -0.59 -11.51
CA ARG A 30 27.36 -1.95 -10.96
C ARG A 30 26.98 -1.90 -9.48
N ILE A 31 26.06 -1.01 -9.12
CA ILE A 31 25.76 -0.70 -7.71
C ILE A 31 25.29 -1.92 -6.91
N GLU A 32 24.67 -2.90 -7.55
CA GLU A 32 24.22 -4.14 -6.89
C GLU A 32 25.38 -5.01 -6.40
N LYS A 33 26.57 -4.82 -6.97
CA LYS A 33 27.78 -5.60 -6.64
C LYS A 33 28.82 -4.80 -5.84
N ASN A 34 28.57 -3.52 -5.57
CA ASN A 34 29.52 -2.64 -4.89
C ASN A 34 28.80 -1.76 -3.86
N THR A 35 29.03 -2.05 -2.58
CA THR A 35 28.39 -1.38 -1.44
C THR A 35 28.70 0.11 -1.38
N ASP A 36 29.94 0.52 -1.65
CA ASP A 36 30.33 1.94 -1.60
C ASP A 36 29.60 2.75 -2.69
N LYS A 37 29.58 2.22 -3.91
CA LYS A 37 28.85 2.83 -5.03
C LYS A 37 27.34 2.84 -4.79
N ARG A 38 26.81 1.79 -4.17
CA ARG A 38 25.41 1.76 -3.72
C ARG A 38 25.12 2.87 -2.73
N ASN A 39 25.96 3.06 -1.71
CA ASN A 39 25.79 4.13 -0.72
C ASN A 39 25.84 5.51 -1.36
N VAL A 40 26.76 5.73 -2.31
CA VAL A 40 26.84 6.97 -3.10
C VAL A 40 25.55 7.19 -3.91
N TYR A 41 25.09 6.19 -4.66
CA TYR A 41 23.84 6.26 -5.43
C TYR A 41 22.66 6.63 -4.54
N ILE A 42 22.50 5.92 -3.42
CA ILE A 42 21.47 6.16 -2.41
C ILE A 42 21.52 7.62 -1.91
N SER A 43 22.71 8.17 -1.67
CA SER A 43 22.87 9.55 -1.20
C SER A 43 22.48 10.63 -2.24
N ILE A 44 22.42 10.27 -3.53
CA ILE A 44 22.09 11.17 -4.65
C ILE A 44 20.58 11.25 -4.90
N LEU A 45 19.85 10.13 -4.72
CA LEU A 45 18.40 10.06 -4.94
C LEU A 45 17.59 11.21 -4.30
N PRO A 46 17.85 11.66 -3.07
CA PRO A 46 17.07 12.71 -2.40
C PRO A 46 17.36 14.08 -3.01
N LYS A 47 18.62 14.30 -3.39
CA LYS A 47 19.05 15.52 -4.09
C LYS A 47 18.43 15.60 -5.48
N LEU A 48 18.28 14.44 -6.14
CA LEU A 48 17.57 14.36 -7.41
C LEU A 48 16.07 14.62 -7.19
N TYR A 49 15.47 13.97 -6.21
CA TYR A 49 14.06 14.13 -5.85
C TYR A 49 13.68 15.60 -5.60
N SER A 50 14.49 16.34 -4.84
CA SER A 50 14.24 17.76 -4.56
C SER A 50 14.38 18.66 -5.80
N LYS A 51 15.28 18.32 -6.73
CA LYS A 51 15.51 19.08 -7.98
C LYS A 51 14.43 18.88 -9.04
N ILE A 52 13.67 17.80 -8.98
CA ILE A 52 12.65 17.49 -9.99
C ILE A 52 11.41 18.40 -9.90
N GLY A 53 11.23 19.14 -8.80
CA GLY A 53 10.06 20.00 -8.59
C GLY A 53 8.77 19.19 -8.49
N ASN A 54 7.62 19.74 -8.89
CA ASN A 54 6.31 19.06 -8.76
C ASN A 54 6.01 18.05 -9.89
N LYS A 55 7.02 17.61 -10.65
CA LYS A 55 6.84 16.65 -11.74
C LYS A 55 6.60 15.25 -11.16
N LEU A 56 5.39 14.77 -11.34
CA LEU A 56 4.91 13.57 -10.66
C LEU A 56 5.64 12.29 -11.05
N ILE A 57 5.63 11.95 -12.35
CA ILE A 57 6.11 10.65 -12.83
C ILE A 57 7.61 10.45 -12.49
N PRO A 58 8.48 11.43 -12.72
CA PRO A 58 9.89 11.31 -12.34
C PRO A 58 10.10 11.24 -10.82
N LYS A 59 9.30 11.98 -10.02
CA LYS A 59 9.32 11.83 -8.55
C LYS A 59 8.98 10.41 -8.12
N MET A 60 7.95 9.79 -8.73
CA MET A 60 7.58 8.41 -8.43
C MET A 60 8.68 7.41 -8.80
N GLN A 61 9.38 7.61 -9.92
CA GLN A 61 10.52 6.77 -10.31
C GLN A 61 11.66 6.86 -9.28
N ILE A 62 11.95 8.04 -8.76
CA ILE A 62 12.98 8.22 -7.73
C ILE A 62 12.55 7.64 -6.39
N LEU A 63 11.29 7.86 -5.98
CA LEU A 63 10.74 7.27 -4.75
C LEU A 63 10.82 5.74 -4.78
N LYS A 64 10.54 5.13 -5.94
CA LYS A 64 10.71 3.70 -6.14
C LYS A 64 12.14 3.27 -5.82
N GLU A 65 13.14 3.97 -6.35
CA GLU A 65 14.55 3.64 -6.10
C GLU A 65 14.90 3.85 -4.62
N MET A 66 14.44 4.95 -4.01
CA MET A 66 14.66 5.24 -2.59
C MET A 66 14.10 4.13 -1.70
N VAL A 67 12.85 3.69 -1.94
CA VAL A 67 12.24 2.58 -1.22
C VAL A 67 12.98 1.26 -1.48
N SER A 68 13.33 0.97 -2.73
CA SER A 68 14.03 -0.27 -3.09
C SER A 68 15.40 -0.40 -2.43
N HIS A 69 15.97 0.72 -1.99
CA HIS A 69 17.27 0.77 -1.33
C HIS A 69 17.21 1.20 0.13
N GLY A 70 16.02 1.23 0.75
CA GLY A 70 15.87 1.55 2.18
C GLY A 70 16.28 2.98 2.54
N TYR A 71 16.27 3.92 1.60
CA TYR A 71 16.63 5.30 1.91
C TYR A 71 15.51 6.02 2.66
N LEU A 72 15.85 6.54 3.84
CA LEU A 72 14.95 7.10 4.85
C LEU A 72 15.14 8.62 4.97
N ASN A 73 14.48 9.39 4.09
CA ASN A 73 14.20 10.78 4.42
C ASN A 73 12.69 11.02 4.43
N ASN A 74 12.23 11.61 5.53
CA ASN A 74 10.97 11.25 6.20
C ASN A 74 9.87 12.32 6.09
N GLU A 75 10.03 13.33 5.24
CA GLU A 75 9.08 14.45 5.12
C GLU A 75 7.85 14.13 4.24
N LEU A 76 7.55 12.85 4.00
CA LEU A 76 6.37 12.48 3.24
C LEU A 76 5.11 12.76 4.06
N ALA A 77 4.39 13.82 3.69
CA ALA A 77 3.07 14.11 4.25
C ALA A 77 2.09 12.99 3.85
N LEU A 78 1.55 12.29 4.84
CA LEU A 78 0.81 11.05 4.62
C LEU A 78 -0.53 11.20 3.86
N TYR A 79 -1.15 12.38 3.94
CA TYR A 79 -2.38 12.70 3.20
C TYR A 79 -2.13 13.36 1.85
N SER A 80 -0.86 13.44 1.43
CA SER A 80 -0.52 14.00 0.12
C SER A 80 -0.93 13.06 -1.02
N ASP A 81 -1.15 13.64 -2.20
CA ASP A 81 -1.27 12.90 -3.46
C ASP A 81 -0.08 11.97 -3.70
N GLU A 82 1.11 12.38 -3.24
CA GLU A 82 2.32 11.61 -3.35
C GLU A 82 2.29 10.34 -2.50
N ALA A 83 1.89 10.44 -1.24
CA ALA A 83 1.72 9.29 -0.36
C ALA A 83 0.68 8.31 -0.91
N THR A 84 -0.44 8.82 -1.43
CA THR A 84 -1.51 8.02 -2.05
C THR A 84 -0.99 7.26 -3.28
N ARG A 85 -0.21 7.92 -4.14
CA ARG A 85 0.35 7.32 -5.36
C ARG A 85 1.46 6.33 -5.03
N LEU A 86 2.32 6.65 -4.07
CA LEU A 86 3.33 5.73 -3.57
C LEU A 86 2.68 4.47 -2.98
N ASN A 87 1.62 4.62 -2.18
CA ASN A 87 0.87 3.49 -1.64
C ASN A 87 0.36 2.55 -2.74
N ARG A 88 -0.35 3.08 -3.75
CA ARG A 88 -0.82 2.27 -4.90
C ARG A 88 0.33 1.58 -5.65
N TYR A 89 1.45 2.28 -5.82
CA TYR A 89 2.60 1.75 -6.51
C TYR A 89 3.28 0.61 -5.72
N LEU A 90 3.42 0.76 -4.41
CA LEU A 90 3.93 -0.28 -3.53
C LEU A 90 3.01 -1.50 -3.49
N GLU A 91 1.69 -1.31 -3.45
CA GLU A 91 0.72 -2.39 -3.56
C GLU A 91 0.96 -3.22 -4.83
N LEU A 92 1.12 -2.56 -5.99
CA LEU A 92 1.43 -3.23 -7.26
C LEU A 92 2.78 -3.96 -7.24
N MET A 93 3.81 -3.37 -6.65
CA MET A 93 5.13 -4.02 -6.55
C MET A 93 5.08 -5.27 -5.67
N LEU A 94 4.39 -5.19 -4.54
CA LEU A 94 4.24 -6.30 -3.60
C LEU A 94 3.40 -7.44 -4.20
N LEU A 95 2.28 -7.11 -4.85
CA LEU A 95 1.47 -8.10 -5.58
C LEU A 95 2.29 -8.81 -6.67
N LYS A 96 3.13 -8.08 -7.39
CA LYS A 96 4.01 -8.63 -8.44
C LYS A 96 5.30 -9.25 -7.91
N LYS A 97 5.47 -9.39 -6.59
CA LYS A 97 6.68 -9.92 -5.94
C LYS A 97 7.98 -9.26 -6.41
N LYS A 98 7.93 -7.95 -6.70
CA LYS A 98 9.09 -7.17 -7.16
C LYS A 98 9.94 -6.60 -6.02
N VAL A 99 9.50 -6.82 -4.77
CA VAL A 99 10.19 -6.41 -3.56
C VAL A 99 10.77 -7.64 -2.89
N ASN A 100 12.04 -7.58 -2.50
CA ASN A 100 12.64 -8.59 -1.64
C ASN A 100 12.27 -8.29 -0.17
N GLU A 101 11.16 -8.88 0.29
CA GLU A 101 10.67 -8.67 1.66
C GLU A 101 11.63 -9.21 2.74
N ASN A 102 12.59 -10.07 2.36
CA ASN A 102 13.58 -10.62 3.29
C ASN A 102 14.80 -9.71 3.47
N SER A 103 14.95 -8.67 2.64
CA SER A 103 16.04 -7.71 2.76
C SER A 103 15.98 -6.95 4.08
N GLU A 104 17.16 -6.64 4.63
CA GLU A 104 17.28 -5.87 5.88
C GLU A 104 16.63 -4.49 5.75
N ASP A 105 16.78 -3.86 4.59
CA ASP A 105 16.20 -2.55 4.26
C ASP A 105 14.67 -2.59 4.31
N TRP A 106 14.05 -3.62 3.73
CA TRP A 106 12.60 -3.77 3.76
C TRP A 106 12.09 -4.04 5.18
N LYS A 107 12.80 -4.88 5.94
CA LYS A 107 12.46 -5.16 7.34
C LYS A 107 12.50 -3.88 8.18
N LYS A 108 13.50 -3.01 7.98
CA LYS A 108 13.58 -1.68 8.63
C LYS A 108 12.42 -0.76 8.25
N LEU A 109 11.93 -0.82 7.01
CA LEU A 109 10.75 -0.04 6.59
C LEU A 109 9.45 -0.54 7.24
N CYS A 110 9.32 -1.86 7.40
CA CYS A 110 8.16 -2.47 8.04
C CYS A 110 8.24 -2.53 9.58
N ASP A 111 9.36 -2.16 10.18
CA ASP A 111 9.56 -2.22 11.64
C ASP A 111 8.48 -1.41 12.37
N LYS A 112 7.85 -1.99 13.39
CA LYS A 112 6.78 -1.36 14.16
C LYS A 112 7.18 0.01 14.74
N ASN A 113 8.45 0.20 15.08
CA ASN A 113 9.01 1.43 15.65
C ASN A 113 9.28 2.50 14.58
N ASN A 114 9.25 2.16 13.29
CA ASN A 114 9.41 3.13 12.21
C ASN A 114 8.13 3.96 12.03
N ILE A 115 8.12 5.15 12.64
CA ILE A 115 6.99 6.09 12.60
C ILE A 115 7.08 7.13 11.46
N SER A 116 8.04 6.98 10.55
CA SER A 116 8.19 7.91 9.43
C SER A 116 6.99 7.89 8.48
N GLY A 117 6.75 9.00 7.79
CA GLY A 117 5.69 9.07 6.78
C GLY A 117 5.84 7.97 5.72
N LEU A 118 7.07 7.73 5.27
CA LEU A 118 7.40 6.65 4.35
C LEU A 118 7.12 5.26 4.95
N GLY A 119 7.58 5.00 6.17
CA GLY A 119 7.37 3.74 6.88
C GLY A 119 5.88 3.42 7.04
N CYS A 120 5.08 4.41 7.40
CA CYS A 120 3.62 4.29 7.45
C CYS A 120 3.01 3.92 6.09
N VAL A 121 3.43 4.59 5.00
CA VAL A 121 2.97 4.27 3.63
C VAL A 121 3.36 2.85 3.22
N VAL A 122 4.57 2.39 3.57
CA VAL A 122 4.99 1.01 3.31
C VAL A 122 4.13 0.01 4.09
N LYS A 123 3.91 0.26 5.39
CA LYS A 123 3.09 -0.61 6.25
C LYS A 123 1.65 -0.72 5.78
N ILE A 124 0.99 0.40 5.45
CA ILE A 124 -0.39 0.35 4.95
C ILE A 124 -0.47 -0.35 3.60
N SER A 125 0.53 -0.17 2.72
CA SER A 125 0.59 -0.88 1.45
C SER A 125 0.69 -2.40 1.66
N LYS A 126 1.53 -2.82 2.61
CA LYS A 126 1.67 -4.24 2.97
C LYS A 126 0.38 -4.81 3.54
N VAL A 127 -0.22 -4.15 4.54
CA VAL A 127 -1.51 -4.57 5.12
C VAL A 127 -2.58 -4.71 4.05
N LYS A 128 -2.69 -3.72 3.15
CA LYS A 128 -3.66 -3.76 2.05
C LYS A 128 -3.44 -4.94 1.10
N VAL A 129 -2.20 -5.22 0.73
CA VAL A 129 -1.87 -6.36 -0.14
C VAL A 129 -2.15 -7.68 0.55
N ASP A 130 -1.78 -7.83 1.82
CA ASP A 130 -2.00 -9.07 2.56
C ASP A 130 -3.50 -9.32 2.79
N VAL A 131 -4.28 -8.28 3.10
CA VAL A 131 -5.75 -8.35 3.15
C VAL A 131 -6.33 -8.69 1.79
N THR A 132 -5.85 -8.08 0.70
CA THR A 132 -6.33 -8.40 -0.66
C THR A 132 -6.08 -9.87 -1.02
N LYS A 133 -4.92 -10.42 -0.66
CA LYS A 133 -4.63 -11.86 -0.85
C LYS A 133 -5.59 -12.74 -0.05
N LEU A 134 -5.93 -12.35 1.18
CA LEU A 134 -6.88 -13.08 2.02
C LEU A 134 -8.29 -13.02 1.42
N ILE A 135 -8.75 -11.86 0.96
CA ILE A 135 -10.03 -11.71 0.26
C ILE A 135 -10.08 -12.60 -0.98
N PHE A 136 -9.01 -12.58 -1.80
CA PHE A 136 -8.93 -13.40 -3.00
C PHE A 136 -8.94 -14.91 -2.68
N ALA A 137 -8.29 -15.32 -1.58
CA ALA A 137 -8.21 -16.72 -1.17
C ALA A 137 -9.52 -17.27 -0.59
N MET A 138 -10.46 -16.42 -0.16
CA MET A 138 -11.81 -16.87 0.20
C MET A 138 -12.46 -17.49 -1.04
N ILE A 139 -13.05 -18.69 -0.91
CA ILE A 139 -13.60 -19.48 -2.03
C ILE A 139 -14.77 -18.70 -2.69
N ASP A 140 -14.87 -18.71 -4.03
CA ASP A 140 -15.97 -18.11 -4.82
C ASP A 140 -17.26 -18.96 -4.85
N GLY A 141 -17.40 -19.93 -3.95
CA GLY A 141 -18.61 -20.74 -3.86
C GLY A 141 -19.75 -19.93 -3.27
N ASP A 142 -20.99 -20.22 -3.67
CA ASP A 142 -22.19 -19.74 -2.98
C ASP A 142 -22.11 -20.18 -1.51
N ILE A 143 -21.59 -19.30 -0.66
CA ILE A 143 -21.56 -19.54 0.78
C ILE A 143 -22.92 -19.13 1.30
N ASP A 144 -23.70 -20.12 1.70
CA ASP A 144 -24.89 -19.88 2.50
C ASP A 144 -24.47 -19.27 3.85
N LEU A 145 -25.24 -18.28 4.31
CA LEU A 145 -25.11 -17.60 5.61
C LEU A 145 -24.95 -18.59 6.76
N THR A 146 -25.61 -19.74 6.65
CA THR A 146 -25.61 -20.81 7.66
C THR A 146 -24.28 -21.59 7.73
N GLN A 147 -23.43 -21.49 6.71
CA GLN A 147 -22.19 -22.27 6.58
C GLN A 147 -20.92 -21.47 6.90
N LEU A 148 -21.03 -20.16 7.16
CA LEU A 148 -19.85 -19.31 7.44
C LEU A 148 -19.00 -19.84 8.59
N GLU A 149 -19.65 -20.35 9.65
CA GLU A 149 -18.96 -20.92 10.82
C GLU A 149 -18.34 -22.29 10.55
N GLY A 150 -18.91 -23.06 9.62
CA GLY A 150 -18.36 -24.35 9.20
C GLY A 150 -17.24 -24.23 8.16
N ASN A 151 -17.08 -23.06 7.53
CA ASN A 151 -16.06 -22.83 6.52
C ASN A 151 -14.76 -22.32 7.17
N GLU A 152 -13.94 -23.26 7.62
CA GLU A 152 -12.66 -23.00 8.28
C GLU A 152 -11.74 -22.09 7.45
N CYS A 153 -11.76 -22.22 6.12
CA CYS A 153 -10.94 -21.40 5.22
C CYS A 153 -11.34 -19.91 5.27
N VAL A 154 -12.63 -19.65 5.20
CA VAL A 154 -13.19 -18.29 5.27
C VAL A 154 -13.02 -17.71 6.66
N PHE A 155 -13.32 -18.49 7.70
CA PHE A 155 -13.18 -18.07 9.08
C PHE A 155 -11.73 -17.67 9.41
N ASN A 156 -10.76 -18.52 9.04
CA ASN A 156 -9.33 -18.23 9.21
C ASN A 156 -8.89 -16.98 8.42
N SER A 157 -9.50 -16.72 7.26
CA SER A 157 -9.21 -15.52 6.46
C SER A 157 -9.76 -14.26 7.14
N LEU A 158 -11.00 -14.32 7.63
CA LEU A 158 -11.65 -13.25 8.40
C LEU A 158 -10.89 -12.91 9.68
N GLU A 159 -10.44 -13.91 10.42
CA GLU A 159 -9.62 -13.73 11.62
C GLU A 159 -8.31 -13.00 11.31
N LYS A 160 -7.58 -13.49 10.30
CA LYS A 160 -6.30 -12.90 9.87
C LYS A 160 -6.49 -11.47 9.38
N MET A 161 -7.53 -11.20 8.59
CA MET A 161 -7.85 -9.85 8.12
C MET A 161 -8.18 -8.93 9.29
N SER A 162 -9.05 -9.34 10.20
CA SER A 162 -9.43 -8.56 11.39
C SER A 162 -8.20 -8.20 12.21
N LYS A 163 -7.30 -9.16 12.46
CA LYS A 163 -6.06 -8.91 13.21
C LYS A 163 -5.14 -7.92 12.50
N LEU A 164 -4.85 -8.13 11.20
CA LEU A 164 -3.99 -7.24 10.42
C LEU A 164 -4.51 -5.79 10.41
N LEU A 165 -5.82 -5.65 10.25
CA LEU A 165 -6.48 -4.35 10.17
C LEU A 165 -6.54 -3.65 11.53
N LEU A 166 -6.80 -4.40 12.61
CA LEU A 166 -6.83 -3.89 13.99
C LEU A 166 -5.42 -3.48 14.49
N ASP A 167 -4.42 -4.32 14.22
CA ASP A 167 -3.03 -4.02 14.57
C ASP A 167 -2.57 -2.73 13.88
N PHE A 168 -2.99 -2.50 12.64
CA PHE A 168 -2.70 -1.26 11.94
C PHE A 168 -3.50 -0.07 12.48
N SER A 169 -4.82 -0.20 12.65
CA SER A 169 -5.68 0.91 13.09
C SER A 169 -5.34 1.38 14.50
N SER A 170 -4.97 0.47 15.39
CA SER A 170 -4.56 0.79 16.77
C SER A 170 -3.27 1.63 16.81
N LEU A 171 -2.29 1.31 15.95
CA LEU A 171 -1.05 2.08 15.80
C LEU A 171 -1.28 3.41 15.06
N TYR A 172 -2.26 3.45 14.16
CA TYR A 172 -2.46 4.54 13.21
C TYR A 172 -3.91 5.02 13.19
N LYS A 173 -4.45 5.39 14.36
CA LYS A 173 -5.87 5.74 14.56
C LYS A 173 -6.43 6.74 13.55
N GLN A 174 -5.60 7.69 13.11
CA GLN A 174 -5.99 8.69 12.10
C GLN A 174 -6.39 8.08 10.73
N TYR A 175 -5.95 6.87 10.41
CA TYR A 175 -6.30 6.15 9.17
C TYR A 175 -7.44 5.17 9.32
N GLU A 176 -7.90 4.92 10.54
CA GLU A 176 -8.87 3.87 10.87
C GLU A 176 -10.12 3.96 9.99
N ARG A 177 -10.76 5.14 9.92
CA ARG A 177 -11.94 5.34 9.08
C ARG A 177 -11.68 5.11 7.58
N ALA A 178 -10.55 5.60 7.07
CA ALA A 178 -10.18 5.43 5.68
C ALA A 178 -9.91 3.95 5.35
N LEU A 179 -9.33 3.22 6.31
CA LEU A 179 -9.05 1.79 6.21
C LEU A 179 -10.34 0.97 6.21
N TYR A 180 -11.32 1.29 7.06
CA TYR A 180 -12.65 0.66 7.03
C TYR A 180 -13.32 0.82 5.66
N VAL A 181 -13.38 2.05 5.16
CA VAL A 181 -14.02 2.34 3.85
C VAL A 181 -13.28 1.64 2.72
N TRP A 182 -11.94 1.61 2.76
CA TRP A 182 -11.15 0.89 1.76
C TRP A 182 -11.43 -0.62 1.82
N PHE A 183 -11.45 -1.22 3.00
CA PHE A 183 -11.68 -2.65 3.19
C PHE A 183 -13.06 -3.08 2.66
N LEU A 184 -14.11 -2.34 3.03
CA LEU A 184 -15.46 -2.62 2.54
C LEU A 184 -15.55 -2.51 1.02
N LYS A 185 -14.88 -1.51 0.41
CA LYS A 185 -14.81 -1.39 -1.05
C LYS A 185 -14.08 -2.56 -1.69
N GLN A 186 -13.00 -3.06 -1.09
CA GLN A 186 -12.31 -4.24 -1.61
C GLN A 186 -13.20 -5.49 -1.53
N LEU A 187 -13.84 -5.74 -0.38
CA LEU A 187 -14.81 -6.83 -0.26
C LEU A 187 -15.91 -6.73 -1.32
N TYR A 188 -16.52 -5.55 -1.48
CA TYR A 188 -17.55 -5.32 -2.49
C TYR A 188 -17.04 -5.62 -3.91
N VAL A 189 -15.87 -5.10 -4.29
CA VAL A 189 -15.32 -5.27 -5.66
C VAL A 189 -14.97 -6.72 -5.95
N TRP A 190 -14.38 -7.43 -4.98
CA TRP A 190 -13.88 -8.79 -5.19
C TRP A 190 -14.93 -9.87 -4.99
N LYS A 191 -15.92 -9.61 -4.12
CA LYS A 191 -16.86 -10.63 -3.65
C LYS A 191 -18.33 -10.22 -3.80
N GLY A 192 -18.62 -8.93 -3.95
CA GLY A 192 -19.98 -8.42 -4.09
C GLY A 192 -20.64 -8.09 -2.75
N VAL A 193 -21.83 -7.48 -2.84
CA VAL A 193 -22.56 -6.97 -1.67
C VAL A 193 -23.03 -8.08 -0.72
N HIS A 194 -23.40 -9.25 -1.25
CA HIS A 194 -23.87 -10.39 -0.44
C HIS A 194 -22.84 -10.84 0.60
N TRP A 195 -21.54 -10.80 0.28
CA TRP A 195 -20.48 -11.10 1.25
C TRP A 195 -20.38 -10.10 2.39
N ILE A 196 -20.62 -8.81 2.10
CA ILE A 196 -20.69 -7.79 3.15
C ILE A 196 -21.90 -8.08 4.04
N GLU A 197 -23.05 -8.41 3.47
CA GLU A 197 -24.22 -8.80 4.25
C GLU A 197 -23.94 -10.05 5.10
N ILE A 198 -23.34 -11.10 4.53
CA ILE A 198 -22.99 -12.33 5.25
C ILE A 198 -22.08 -12.06 6.46
N ILE A 199 -20.99 -11.33 6.23
CA ILE A 199 -20.01 -11.05 7.28
C ILE A 199 -20.65 -10.19 8.38
N PHE A 200 -21.38 -9.13 8.02
CA PHE A 200 -21.81 -8.13 8.99
C PHE A 200 -23.20 -8.36 9.60
N THR A 201 -24.02 -9.25 9.04
CA THR A 201 -25.31 -9.66 9.64
C THR A 201 -25.15 -10.77 10.69
N SER A 202 -24.13 -11.62 10.58
CA SER A 202 -23.82 -12.62 11.60
C SER A 202 -23.55 -11.95 12.96
N LEU A 203 -24.31 -12.36 13.98
CA LEU A 203 -24.21 -11.82 15.35
C LEU A 203 -22.84 -12.10 15.97
N ASP A 204 -22.23 -13.21 15.58
CA ASP A 204 -21.00 -13.72 16.18
C ASP A 204 -19.73 -13.11 15.59
N VAL A 205 -19.76 -12.65 14.34
CA VAL A 205 -18.59 -12.09 13.65
C VAL A 205 -18.09 -10.83 14.36
N GLY A 206 -18.97 -9.95 14.83
CA GLY A 206 -18.56 -8.73 15.55
C GLY A 206 -17.91 -9.02 16.91
N MET A 207 -18.30 -10.11 17.56
CA MET A 207 -17.73 -10.56 18.83
C MET A 207 -16.40 -11.32 18.64
N LYS A 208 -16.33 -12.16 17.60
CA LYS A 208 -15.14 -12.97 17.27
C LYS A 208 -14.04 -12.16 16.59
N PHE A 209 -14.41 -11.11 15.86
CA PHE A 209 -13.50 -10.27 15.06
C PHE A 209 -13.69 -8.79 15.39
N PRO A 210 -12.93 -8.25 16.37
CA PRO A 210 -13.17 -6.92 16.92
C PRO A 210 -13.18 -5.80 15.87
N PHE A 211 -12.33 -5.88 14.85
CA PHE A 211 -12.29 -4.88 13.78
C PHE A 211 -13.62 -4.79 13.01
N PHE A 212 -14.29 -5.92 12.78
CA PHE A 212 -15.58 -5.95 12.10
C PHE A 212 -16.71 -5.46 13.01
N GLY A 213 -16.61 -5.71 14.32
CA GLY A 213 -17.48 -5.09 15.32
C GLY A 213 -17.42 -3.56 15.26
N GLU A 214 -16.22 -2.99 15.25
CA GLU A 214 -16.03 -1.54 15.16
C GLU A 214 -16.59 -0.94 13.85
N ILE A 215 -16.45 -1.63 12.71
CA ILE A 215 -17.03 -1.21 11.43
C ILE A 215 -18.56 -1.11 11.53
N LYS A 216 -19.19 -2.10 12.17
CA LYS A 216 -20.64 -2.20 12.33
C LYS A 216 -21.17 -1.08 13.22
N GLU A 217 -20.51 -0.82 14.35
CA GLU A 217 -20.87 0.27 15.27
C GLU A 217 -20.73 1.65 14.63
N LYS A 218 -19.67 1.86 13.85
CA LYS A 218 -19.38 3.16 13.20
C LYS A 218 -20.21 3.40 11.93
N GLN A 219 -21.23 2.58 11.65
CA GLN A 219 -22.15 2.68 10.51
C GLN A 219 -21.47 2.84 9.14
N CYS A 220 -20.24 2.33 8.99
CA CYS A 220 -19.48 2.49 7.75
C CYS A 220 -20.10 1.73 6.56
N ILE A 221 -21.00 0.78 6.84
CA ILE A 221 -21.71 -0.05 5.86
C ILE A 221 -22.67 0.79 4.98
N GLN A 222 -23.31 1.82 5.54
CA GLN A 222 -24.27 2.68 4.79
C GLN A 222 -23.60 3.50 3.67
N PHE A 223 -22.29 3.76 3.77
CA PHE A 223 -21.53 4.55 2.79
C PHE A 223 -21.19 3.79 1.51
N VAL A 224 -21.32 2.46 1.49
CA VAL A 224 -21.08 1.65 0.30
C VAL A 224 -22.37 1.47 -0.51
N ALA A 225 -23.53 1.38 0.15
CA ALA A 225 -24.83 1.22 -0.50
C ALA A 225 -25.43 2.53 -1.06
N SER A 226 -25.07 3.69 -0.50
CA SER A 226 -25.68 5.00 -0.85
C SER A 226 -25.17 5.63 -2.14
N LYS A 227 -24.25 5.01 -2.88
CA LYS A 227 -23.76 5.53 -4.18
C LYS A 227 -24.47 4.98 -5.40
N ASP A 228 -25.37 4.01 -5.26
CA ASP A 228 -26.08 3.38 -6.38
C ASP A 228 -27.56 3.82 -6.50
N THR A 229 -28.06 4.71 -5.65
CA THR A 229 -29.40 5.32 -5.80
C THR A 229 -29.40 6.64 -6.58
N SER A 230 -28.31 6.97 -7.26
CA SER A 230 -28.24 8.08 -8.22
C SER A 230 -28.15 7.52 -9.65
N GLN A 231 -29.25 6.98 -10.14
CA GLN A 231 -29.52 6.83 -11.57
C GLN A 231 -30.14 8.13 -12.10
#